data_AF-A0A158DQ64-F1
#
_entry.id   AF-A0A158DQ64-F1
#
_cell.length_a   1.000
_cell.length_b   1.000
_cell.length_c   1.000
_cell.angle_alpha   90.00
_cell.angle_beta   90.00
_cell.angle_gamma   90.00
#
_symmetry.space_group_name_H-M   'P 1'
#
loop_
_entity.id
_entity.type
_entity.pdbx_description
1 polymer ?
#
loop_
_entity_poly.entity_id
_entity_poly.type
_entity_poly.pdbx_seq_one_letter_code
_entity_poly.pdbx_strand_id
1 'polypeptide(L)'
;MAELNGPPSLTPAKPVREPVASLADLLAMETPASLQELRDELRERERLRLIREYEAAFFASRRRDAFLLSEVLAERGVPPCFRIERRYKADSLTPAQRFDLVAHDLQWLAATYPEHKGKGGHAEMLTGKGDRWLRVAEYYGSLKSQSGDVWMIVRQLQLDEEQQWECLALRSMKIKRAAAGLKRRQTTLKKALRARHLKKVTDWRGLAPNPVYARRELVWVCGEMTGGSPTKAARLYRMWTGNAITRQLANDDLQWLRLKVPEARQPRREPDDEEGGDV
;
A
#
# COMPACT_ATOMS: atom_id res chain seq x y z
N MET A 1 -33.63 28.17 54.00
CA MET A 1 -32.69 28.26 52.87
C MET A 1 -32.79 26.95 52.11
N ALA A 2 -33.35 26.99 50.90
CA ALA A 2 -33.63 25.80 50.09
C ALA A 2 -32.52 25.65 49.04
N GLU A 3 -31.84 24.51 49.05
CA GLU A 3 -30.85 24.14 48.04
C GLU A 3 -31.56 23.64 46.77
N LEU A 4 -31.34 24.34 45.66
CA LEU A 4 -31.85 24.02 44.34
C LEU A 4 -31.01 22.90 43.72
N ASN A 5 -31.53 21.67 43.75
CA ASN A 5 -31.03 20.55 42.96
C ASN A 5 -31.37 20.78 41.48
N GLY A 6 -30.37 21.16 40.68
CA GLY A 6 -30.49 21.22 39.22
C GLY A 6 -30.59 19.81 38.60
N PRO A 7 -31.35 19.65 37.50
CA PRO A 7 -31.53 18.35 36.86
C PRO A 7 -30.22 17.84 36.22
N PRO A 8 -29.98 16.52 36.24
CA PRO A 8 -28.77 15.92 35.66
C PRO A 8 -28.73 16.14 34.16
N SER A 9 -27.64 16.76 33.70
CA SER A 9 -27.32 16.93 32.29
C SER A 9 -27.17 15.56 31.62
N LEU A 10 -28.12 15.24 30.73
CA LEU A 10 -28.06 14.07 29.87
C LEU A 10 -26.97 14.31 28.82
N THR A 11 -25.74 13.90 29.13
CA THR A 11 -24.71 13.76 28.11
C THR A 11 -25.18 12.71 27.09
N PRO A 12 -25.16 13.00 25.79
CA PRO A 12 -25.55 12.02 24.79
C PRO A 12 -24.64 10.80 24.91
N ALA A 13 -25.24 9.65 25.18
CA ALA A 13 -24.53 8.38 25.26
C ALA A 13 -23.67 8.23 23.99
N LYS A 14 -22.37 7.99 24.16
CA LYS A 14 -21.48 7.67 23.05
C LYS A 14 -22.13 6.53 22.26
N PRO A 15 -22.27 6.62 20.93
CA PRO A 15 -22.83 5.54 20.14
C PRO A 15 -22.02 4.28 20.43
N VAL A 16 -22.70 3.25 20.95
CA VAL A 16 -22.15 1.92 21.12
C VAL A 16 -21.80 1.45 19.72
N ARG A 17 -20.51 1.51 19.36
CA ARG A 17 -20.04 1.00 18.07
C ARG A 17 -20.27 -0.51 18.07
N GLU A 18 -21.08 -0.99 17.15
CA GLU A 18 -21.23 -2.42 16.93
C GLU A 18 -19.85 -3.06 16.74
N PRO A 19 -19.60 -4.22 17.38
CA PRO A 19 -18.32 -4.90 17.24
C PRO A 19 -18.14 -5.34 15.79
N VAL A 20 -17.14 -4.76 15.12
CA VAL A 20 -16.74 -5.21 13.79
C VAL A 20 -16.16 -6.61 13.92
N ALA A 21 -16.78 -7.60 13.28
CA ALA A 21 -16.29 -8.98 13.28
C ALA A 21 -14.81 -9.06 12.86
N SER A 22 -14.03 -9.89 13.55
CA SER A 22 -12.62 -10.09 13.22
C SER A 22 -12.48 -10.74 11.83
N LEU A 23 -11.37 -10.48 11.14
CA LEU A 23 -11.14 -11.09 9.83
C LEU A 23 -10.91 -12.59 9.95
N ALA A 24 -10.27 -13.04 11.05
CA ALA A 24 -10.13 -14.47 11.32
C ALA A 24 -11.50 -15.16 11.48
N ASP A 25 -12.43 -14.55 12.20
CA ASP A 25 -13.77 -15.13 12.39
C ASP A 25 -14.57 -15.11 11.09
N LEU A 26 -14.48 -14.03 10.29
CA LEU A 26 -15.13 -13.95 8.97
C LEU A 26 -14.65 -15.05 8.01
N LEU A 27 -13.36 -15.44 8.09
CA LEU A 27 -12.82 -16.53 7.29
C LEU A 27 -13.21 -17.90 7.85
N ALA A 28 -13.29 -18.03 9.18
CA ALA A 28 -13.68 -19.28 9.85
C ALA A 28 -15.15 -19.67 9.64
N MET A 29 -16.01 -18.72 9.25
CA MET A 29 -17.40 -18.99 8.85
C MET A 29 -17.52 -19.75 7.53
N GLU A 30 -16.45 -19.78 6.72
CA GLU A 30 -16.42 -20.48 5.43
C GLU A 30 -15.74 -21.84 5.55
N THR A 31 -16.18 -22.79 4.73
CA THR A 31 -15.48 -24.08 4.64
C THR A 31 -14.15 -23.92 3.89
N PRO A 32 -13.11 -24.71 4.21
CA PRO A 32 -11.87 -24.68 3.46
C PRO A 32 -12.05 -24.91 1.95
N ALA A 33 -13.01 -25.75 1.56
CA ALA A 33 -13.35 -26.01 0.16
C ALA A 33 -13.93 -24.77 -0.54
N SER A 34 -14.92 -24.10 0.08
CA SER A 34 -15.51 -22.85 -0.42
C SER A 34 -14.43 -21.77 -0.63
N LEU A 35 -13.55 -21.58 0.35
CA LEU A 35 -12.45 -20.62 0.23
C LEU A 35 -11.47 -20.98 -0.89
N GLN A 36 -11.22 -22.28 -1.12
CA GLN A 36 -10.34 -22.73 -2.19
C GLN A 36 -10.99 -22.52 -3.57
N GLU A 37 -12.26 -22.86 -3.74
CA GLU A 37 -13.01 -22.61 -4.98
C GLU A 37 -12.99 -21.12 -5.35
N LEU A 38 -13.25 -20.24 -4.38
CA LEU A 38 -13.16 -18.79 -4.57
C LEU A 38 -11.76 -18.34 -5.00
N ARG A 39 -10.69 -18.90 -4.41
CA ARG A 39 -9.31 -18.60 -4.83
C ARG A 39 -9.06 -19.01 -6.27
N ASP A 40 -9.50 -20.20 -6.65
CA ASP A 40 -9.33 -20.72 -8.01
C ASP A 40 -10.07 -19.86 -9.03
N GLU A 41 -11.31 -19.44 -8.74
CA GLU A 41 -12.04 -18.48 -9.58
C GLU A 41 -11.32 -17.13 -9.71
N LEU A 42 -10.75 -16.62 -8.61
CA LEU A 42 -9.99 -15.36 -8.63
C LEU A 42 -8.68 -15.49 -9.43
N ARG A 43 -8.04 -16.66 -9.40
CA ARG A 43 -6.81 -16.95 -10.16
C ARG A 43 -7.01 -16.98 -11.67
N GLU A 44 -8.24 -17.07 -12.17
CA GLU A 44 -8.53 -16.97 -13.61
C GLU A 44 -8.76 -15.52 -14.07
N ARG A 45 -8.99 -14.57 -13.15
CA ARG A 45 -9.31 -13.18 -13.52
C ARG A 45 -8.09 -12.42 -14.01
N GLU A 46 -8.26 -11.46 -14.91
CA GLU A 46 -7.16 -10.58 -15.33
C GLU A 46 -6.64 -9.69 -14.18
N ARG A 47 -5.33 -9.38 -14.19
CA ARG A 47 -4.69 -8.57 -13.13
C ARG A 47 -5.38 -7.22 -12.89
N LEU A 48 -5.68 -6.47 -13.96
CA LEU A 48 -6.30 -5.15 -13.82
C LEU A 48 -7.73 -5.25 -13.25
N ARG A 49 -8.44 -6.34 -13.55
CA ARG A 49 -9.75 -6.63 -12.98
C ARG A 49 -9.63 -6.93 -11.49
N LEU A 50 -8.69 -7.78 -11.08
CA LEU A 50 -8.42 -8.08 -9.67
C LEU A 50 -8.09 -6.83 -8.85
N ILE A 51 -7.24 -5.94 -9.36
CA ILE A 51 -6.90 -4.69 -8.65
C ILE A 51 -8.15 -3.83 -8.44
N ARG A 52 -9.02 -3.69 -9.46
CA ARG A 52 -10.26 -2.91 -9.34
C ARG A 52 -11.25 -3.52 -8.37
N GLU A 53 -11.42 -4.84 -8.42
CA GLU A 53 -12.30 -5.58 -7.52
C GLU A 53 -11.79 -5.52 -6.07
N TYR A 54 -10.47 -5.58 -5.88
CA TYR A 54 -9.82 -5.40 -4.59
C TYR A 54 -10.08 -4.00 -4.02
N GLU A 55 -9.83 -2.95 -4.80
CA GLU A 55 -10.14 -1.57 -4.38
C GLU A 55 -11.62 -1.44 -3.98
N ALA A 56 -12.53 -1.96 -4.80
CA ALA A 56 -13.97 -1.91 -4.53
C ALA A 56 -14.34 -2.66 -3.24
N ALA A 57 -13.83 -3.88 -3.04
CA ALA A 57 -14.10 -4.68 -1.84
C ALA A 57 -13.54 -4.01 -0.58
N PHE A 58 -12.31 -3.49 -0.64
CA PHE A 58 -11.67 -2.82 0.50
C PHE A 58 -12.43 -1.56 0.94
N PHE A 59 -12.80 -0.69 0.01
CA PHE A 59 -13.54 0.53 0.35
C PHE A 59 -15.01 0.27 0.72
N ALA A 60 -15.59 -0.85 0.27
CA ALA A 60 -16.91 -1.31 0.71
C ALA A 60 -16.88 -2.10 2.03
N SER A 61 -15.73 -2.19 2.71
CA SER A 61 -15.53 -2.96 3.95
C SER A 61 -15.92 -4.44 3.83
N ARG A 62 -15.83 -5.02 2.62
CA ARG A 62 -15.98 -6.47 2.40
C ARG A 62 -14.65 -7.15 2.71
N ARG A 63 -14.33 -7.23 4.01
CA ARG A 63 -13.00 -7.61 4.52
C ARG A 63 -12.53 -8.97 4.00
N ARG A 64 -13.40 -9.99 4.06
CA ARG A 64 -13.14 -11.34 3.55
C ARG A 64 -12.74 -11.31 2.07
N ASP A 65 -13.56 -10.68 1.23
CA ASP A 65 -13.33 -10.63 -0.21
C ASP A 65 -12.04 -9.85 -0.53
N ALA A 66 -11.81 -8.72 0.13
CA ALA A 66 -10.58 -7.94 -0.02
C ALA A 66 -9.33 -8.74 0.36
N PHE A 67 -9.40 -9.55 1.42
CA PHE A 67 -8.31 -10.40 1.86
C PHE A 67 -7.97 -11.51 0.86
N LEU A 68 -8.98 -12.20 0.31
CA LEU A 68 -8.77 -13.23 -0.72
C LEU A 68 -8.22 -12.64 -2.01
N LEU A 69 -8.74 -11.49 -2.45
CA LEU A 69 -8.22 -10.75 -3.60
C LEU A 69 -6.76 -10.31 -3.39
N SER A 70 -6.43 -9.85 -2.17
CA SER A 70 -5.06 -9.48 -1.78
C SER A 70 -4.10 -10.67 -1.83
N GLU A 71 -4.55 -11.85 -1.40
CA GLU A 71 -3.79 -13.10 -1.46
C GLU A 71 -3.40 -13.44 -2.90
N VAL A 72 -4.37 -13.47 -3.82
CA VAL A 72 -4.14 -13.76 -5.25
C VAL A 72 -3.28 -12.68 -5.91
N LEU A 73 -3.41 -11.41 -5.52
CA LEU A 73 -2.53 -10.35 -5.99
C LEU A 73 -1.08 -10.54 -5.51
N ALA A 74 -0.88 -11.02 -4.28
CA ALA A 74 0.45 -11.35 -3.76
C ALA A 74 1.08 -12.52 -4.51
N GLU A 75 0.34 -13.61 -4.74
CA GLU A 75 0.76 -14.75 -5.57
C GLU A 75 1.22 -14.31 -6.97
N ARG A 76 0.54 -13.30 -7.54
CA ARG A 76 0.87 -12.74 -8.87
C ARG A 76 1.99 -11.70 -8.87
N GLY A 77 2.67 -11.51 -7.74
CA GLY A 77 3.78 -10.58 -7.62
C GLY A 77 3.37 -9.11 -7.67
N VAL A 78 2.15 -8.76 -7.26
CA VAL A 78 1.68 -7.35 -7.19
C VAL A 78 1.79 -6.85 -5.75
N PRO A 79 2.74 -5.95 -5.42
CA PRO A 79 2.93 -5.46 -4.07
C PRO A 79 1.77 -4.56 -3.61
N PRO A 80 1.46 -4.52 -2.30
CA PRO A 80 0.38 -3.72 -1.72
C PRO A 80 0.38 -2.25 -2.14
N CYS A 81 1.56 -1.64 -2.26
CA CYS A 81 1.68 -0.23 -2.64
C CYS A 81 1.12 0.11 -4.04
N PHE A 82 0.92 -0.89 -4.91
CA PHE A 82 0.35 -0.72 -6.25
C PHE A 82 -1.13 -1.12 -6.34
N ARG A 83 -1.76 -1.54 -5.23
CA ARG A 83 -3.14 -2.06 -5.22
C ARG A 83 -4.22 -1.00 -4.96
N ILE A 84 -3.91 0.12 -4.28
CA ILE A 84 -4.89 1.16 -3.86
C ILE A 84 -4.40 2.58 -4.20
N GLU A 85 -4.06 2.83 -5.45
CA GLU A 85 -3.30 4.04 -5.80
C GLU A 85 -4.16 5.32 -5.86
N ARG A 86 -5.47 5.19 -6.14
CA ARG A 86 -6.32 6.33 -6.54
C ARG A 86 -7.11 6.98 -5.40
N ARG A 87 -7.50 6.19 -4.40
CA ARG A 87 -8.45 6.59 -3.35
C ARG A 87 -7.87 6.55 -1.94
N TYR A 88 -6.63 6.14 -1.78
CA TYR A 88 -6.02 5.98 -0.46
C TYR A 88 -5.82 7.32 0.24
N LYS A 89 -6.49 7.48 1.38
CA LYS A 89 -6.27 8.56 2.37
C LYS A 89 -6.23 7.92 3.76
N ALA A 90 -5.05 7.84 4.36
CA ALA A 90 -4.83 7.13 5.62
C ALA A 90 -5.80 7.56 6.75
N ASP A 91 -6.09 8.86 6.82
CA ASP A 91 -6.95 9.45 7.85
C ASP A 91 -8.43 9.08 7.68
N SER A 92 -8.84 8.68 6.47
CA SER A 92 -10.22 8.27 6.18
C SER A 92 -10.53 6.79 6.48
N LEU A 93 -9.51 6.00 6.81
CA LEU A 93 -9.68 4.56 7.03
C LEU A 93 -10.20 4.25 8.43
N THR A 94 -11.14 3.31 8.49
CA THR A 94 -11.60 2.73 9.76
C THR A 94 -10.47 1.91 10.43
N PRO A 95 -10.53 1.67 11.75
CA PRO A 95 -9.57 0.79 12.41
C PRO A 95 -9.47 -0.60 11.76
N ALA A 96 -10.60 -1.18 11.36
CA ALA A 96 -10.64 -2.46 10.66
C ALA A 96 -9.91 -2.41 9.31
N GLN A 97 -10.16 -1.38 8.49
CA GLN A 97 -9.45 -1.20 7.22
C GLN A 97 -7.94 -0.98 7.41
N ARG A 98 -7.53 -0.27 8.46
CA ARG A 98 -6.10 -0.10 8.78
C ARG A 98 -5.45 -1.44 9.13
N PHE A 99 -6.13 -2.26 9.90
CA PHE A 99 -5.70 -3.63 10.17
C PHE A 99 -5.61 -4.45 8.89
N ASP A 100 -6.64 -4.40 8.03
CA ASP A 100 -6.68 -5.16 6.78
C ASP A 100 -5.47 -4.82 5.89
N LEU A 101 -5.05 -3.54 5.82
CA LEU A 101 -3.83 -3.17 5.10
C LEU A 101 -2.56 -3.80 5.68
N VAL A 102 -2.46 -3.92 7.01
CA VAL A 102 -1.34 -4.62 7.66
C VAL A 102 -1.37 -6.10 7.30
N ALA A 103 -2.54 -6.74 7.35
CA ALA A 103 -2.68 -8.14 6.95
C ALA A 103 -2.30 -8.36 5.47
N HIS A 104 -2.67 -7.45 4.57
CA HIS A 104 -2.31 -7.50 3.16
C HIS A 104 -0.80 -7.33 2.91
N ASP A 105 -0.13 -6.49 3.72
CA ASP A 105 1.33 -6.36 3.69
C ASP A 105 2.02 -7.63 4.20
N LEU A 106 1.49 -8.26 5.25
CA LEU A 106 2.02 -9.52 5.77
C LEU A 106 1.87 -10.65 4.74
N GLN A 107 0.73 -10.75 4.05
CA GLN A 107 0.56 -11.69 2.92
C GLN A 107 1.62 -11.48 1.84
N TRP A 108 1.88 -10.21 1.48
CA TRP A 108 2.92 -9.88 0.49
C TRP A 108 4.31 -10.32 0.93
N LEU A 109 4.67 -10.01 2.17
CA LEU A 109 5.97 -10.34 2.72
C LEU A 109 6.18 -11.85 2.80
N ALA A 110 5.19 -12.59 3.30
CA ALA A 110 5.26 -14.05 3.37
C ALA A 110 5.37 -14.71 1.98
N ALA A 111 4.63 -14.21 0.99
CA ALA A 111 4.65 -14.76 -0.37
C ALA A 111 5.94 -14.42 -1.14
N THR A 112 6.46 -13.19 -0.97
CA THR A 112 7.58 -12.68 -1.78
C THR A 112 8.94 -12.94 -1.14
N TYR A 113 8.98 -12.98 0.18
CA TYR A 113 10.20 -13.13 0.98
C TYR A 113 10.05 -14.28 1.99
N PRO A 114 9.83 -15.53 1.55
CA PRO A 114 9.55 -16.65 2.45
C PRO A 114 10.70 -16.97 3.42
N GLU A 115 11.93 -16.63 3.06
CA GLU A 115 13.12 -16.80 3.91
C GLU A 115 13.28 -15.70 4.96
N HIS A 116 12.45 -14.65 4.90
CA HIS A 116 12.55 -13.52 5.81
C HIS A 116 12.07 -13.89 7.21
N LYS A 117 12.92 -13.65 8.21
CA LYS A 117 12.64 -13.98 9.60
C LYS A 117 12.52 -12.71 10.43
N GLY A 118 11.36 -12.54 11.06
CA GLY A 118 11.19 -11.56 12.13
C GLY A 118 11.83 -12.02 13.44
N LYS A 119 11.76 -11.16 14.45
CA LYS A 119 12.20 -11.43 15.84
C LYS A 119 11.00 -11.48 16.79
N GLY A 120 11.09 -12.33 17.80
CA GLY A 120 10.10 -12.44 18.88
C GLY A 120 8.71 -12.85 18.39
N GLY A 121 7.67 -12.48 19.14
CA GLY A 121 6.28 -12.87 18.85
C GLY A 121 5.71 -12.37 17.52
N HIS A 122 6.35 -11.38 16.86
CA HIS A 122 5.91 -10.90 15.55
C HIS A 122 6.42 -11.80 14.40
N ALA A 123 7.40 -12.67 14.64
CA ALA A 123 7.83 -13.65 13.63
C ALA A 123 6.69 -14.60 13.23
N GLU A 124 5.80 -14.95 14.18
CA GLU A 124 4.63 -15.79 13.91
C GLU A 124 3.63 -15.14 12.93
N MET A 125 3.67 -13.81 12.74
CA MET A 125 2.83 -13.13 11.75
C MET A 125 3.23 -13.44 10.30
N LEU A 126 4.47 -13.90 10.07
CA LEU A 126 4.97 -14.24 8.74
C LEU A 126 5.04 -15.76 8.51
N THR A 127 5.25 -16.53 9.58
CA THR A 127 5.52 -17.98 9.50
C THR A 127 4.40 -18.84 10.07
N GLY A 128 3.37 -18.25 10.68
CA GLY A 128 2.25 -18.98 11.26
C GLY A 128 1.46 -19.75 10.19
N LYS A 129 1.13 -21.01 10.49
CA LYS A 129 0.33 -21.87 9.61
C LYS A 129 -1.16 -21.56 9.73
N GLY A 130 -1.89 -21.68 8.62
CA GLY A 130 -3.35 -21.51 8.61
C GLY A 130 -3.79 -20.10 8.99
N ASP A 131 -4.81 -19.98 9.85
CA ASP A 131 -5.34 -18.71 10.37
C ASP A 131 -4.58 -18.18 11.60
N ARG A 132 -3.63 -18.96 12.17
CA ARG A 132 -2.91 -18.59 13.40
C ARG A 132 -2.16 -17.27 13.24
N TRP A 133 -1.47 -17.06 12.12
CA TRP A 133 -0.72 -15.82 11.90
C TRP A 133 -1.65 -14.60 11.91
N LEU A 134 -2.88 -14.76 11.40
CA LEU A 134 -3.88 -13.70 11.34
C LEU A 134 -4.41 -13.38 12.74
N ARG A 135 -4.70 -14.39 13.56
CA ARG A 135 -5.09 -14.18 14.97
C ARG A 135 -3.99 -13.49 15.78
N VAL A 136 -2.73 -13.85 15.55
CA VAL A 136 -1.58 -13.16 16.17
C VAL A 136 -1.53 -11.70 15.69
N ALA A 137 -1.70 -11.45 14.39
CA ALA A 137 -1.77 -10.10 13.86
C ALA A 137 -2.91 -9.28 14.49
N GLU A 138 -4.11 -9.87 14.63
CA GLU A 138 -5.28 -9.23 15.26
C GLU A 138 -5.05 -8.94 16.75
N TYR A 139 -4.43 -9.86 17.48
CA TYR A 139 -4.04 -9.66 18.87
C TYR A 139 -3.13 -8.43 19.01
N TYR A 140 -2.06 -8.35 18.23
CA TYR A 140 -1.17 -7.19 18.26
C TYR A 140 -1.83 -5.92 17.72
N GLY A 141 -2.72 -6.03 16.73
CA GLY A 141 -3.48 -4.91 16.17
C GLY A 141 -4.49 -4.31 17.15
N SER A 142 -5.12 -5.15 17.97
CA SER A 142 -6.11 -4.73 18.97
C SER A 142 -5.47 -4.09 20.20
N LEU A 143 -4.39 -4.70 20.72
CA LEU A 143 -3.61 -4.15 21.85
C LEU A 143 -2.98 -2.80 21.54
N LYS A 144 -2.61 -2.57 20.28
CA LYS A 144 -1.84 -1.39 19.83
C LYS A 144 -2.67 -0.41 19.01
N SER A 145 -4.00 -0.48 19.13
CA SER A 145 -4.97 0.32 18.37
C SER A 145 -4.87 1.85 18.59
N GLN A 146 -3.95 2.32 19.45
CA GLN A 146 -3.56 3.72 19.55
C GLN A 146 -2.28 4.00 18.75
N SER A 147 -2.42 4.13 17.41
CA SER A 147 -1.60 4.98 16.50
C SER A 147 -0.06 4.97 16.52
N GLY A 148 0.60 4.28 17.44
CA GLY A 148 1.99 4.52 17.82
C GLY A 148 2.98 3.42 17.46
N ASP A 149 2.54 2.21 17.08
CA ASP A 149 3.44 1.03 17.12
C ASP A 149 3.70 0.34 15.77
N VAL A 150 3.28 0.92 14.63
CA VAL A 150 3.68 0.36 13.32
C VAL A 150 5.19 0.31 13.18
N TRP A 151 5.93 1.28 13.73
CA TRP A 151 7.38 1.25 13.75
C TRP A 151 7.92 0.04 14.55
N MET A 152 7.24 -0.36 15.63
CA MET A 152 7.64 -1.51 16.43
C MET A 152 7.39 -2.81 15.65
N ILE A 153 6.27 -2.93 14.92
CA ILE A 153 6.03 -4.06 14.01
C ILE A 153 7.12 -4.10 12.94
N VAL A 154 7.38 -2.99 12.24
CA VAL A 154 8.43 -2.88 11.21
C VAL A 154 9.81 -3.26 11.77
N ARG A 155 10.15 -2.78 12.97
CA ARG A 155 11.41 -3.07 13.66
C ARG A 155 11.53 -4.54 14.05
N GLN A 156 10.48 -5.13 14.61
CA GLN A 156 10.50 -6.54 15.05
C GLN A 156 10.44 -7.50 13.87
N LEU A 157 9.75 -7.13 12.79
CA LEU A 157 9.83 -7.83 11.52
C LEU A 157 11.16 -7.58 10.80
N GLN A 158 12.00 -6.65 11.25
CA GLN A 158 13.29 -6.32 10.62
C GLN A 158 13.18 -5.97 9.13
N LEU A 159 12.14 -5.22 8.74
CA LEU A 159 11.93 -4.89 7.33
C LEU A 159 12.99 -3.90 6.82
N ASP A 160 13.62 -4.21 5.70
CA ASP A 160 14.51 -3.27 5.03
C ASP A 160 13.73 -2.16 4.30
N GLU A 161 14.44 -1.17 3.72
CA GLU A 161 13.77 -0.09 2.99
C GLU A 161 13.02 -0.58 1.75
N GLU A 162 13.51 -1.62 1.06
CA GLU A 162 12.90 -2.15 -0.15
C GLU A 162 11.57 -2.83 0.14
N GLN A 163 11.54 -3.71 1.14
CA GLN A 163 10.34 -4.37 1.64
C GLN A 163 9.30 -3.34 2.10
N GLN A 164 9.72 -2.29 2.82
CA GLN A 164 8.82 -1.22 3.25
C GLN A 164 8.23 -0.41 2.08
N TRP A 165 8.99 -0.19 1.00
CA TRP A 165 8.47 0.48 -0.19
C TRP A 165 7.40 -0.33 -0.91
N GLU A 166 7.53 -1.66 -0.93
CA GLU A 166 6.55 -2.58 -1.51
C GLU A 166 5.28 -2.71 -0.63
N CYS A 167 5.42 -2.61 0.69
CA CYS A 167 4.29 -2.53 1.63
C CYS A 167 3.52 -1.21 1.50
N LEU A 168 2.27 -1.14 1.98
CA LEU A 168 1.46 0.09 2.01
C LEU A 168 1.33 0.68 3.43
N ALA A 169 1.09 -0.18 4.44
CA ALA A 169 0.88 0.18 5.84
C ALA A 169 2.14 -0.03 6.71
N LEU A 170 2.86 -1.14 6.54
CA LEU A 170 4.08 -1.52 7.25
C LEU A 170 5.30 -0.72 6.78
N ARG A 171 5.26 0.58 7.12
CA ARG A 171 6.29 1.56 6.79
C ARG A 171 6.70 2.33 8.03
N SER A 172 8.00 2.53 8.19
CA SER A 172 8.53 3.54 9.10
C SER A 172 8.05 4.95 8.70
N MET A 173 8.11 5.90 9.64
CA MET A 173 7.73 7.29 9.37
C MET A 173 8.56 7.91 8.24
N LYS A 174 9.86 7.60 8.18
CA LYS A 174 10.76 8.00 7.08
C LYS A 174 10.22 7.56 5.72
N ILE A 175 9.86 6.28 5.56
CA ILE A 175 9.33 5.75 4.30
C ILE A 175 7.94 6.30 4.00
N LYS A 176 7.06 6.47 5.00
CA LYS A 176 5.74 7.10 4.81
C LYS A 176 5.86 8.53 4.28
N ARG A 177 6.71 9.36 4.89
CA ARG A 177 6.99 10.74 4.43
C ARG A 177 7.55 10.75 3.01
N ALA A 178 8.51 9.87 2.72
CA ALA A 178 9.10 9.74 1.40
C ALA A 178 8.07 9.32 0.33
N ALA A 179 7.18 8.37 0.63
CA ALA A 179 6.14 7.92 -0.27
C ALA A 179 5.12 9.02 -0.56
N ALA A 180 4.70 9.79 0.46
CA ALA A 180 3.84 10.95 0.27
C ALA A 180 4.51 12.03 -0.60
N GLY A 181 5.80 12.32 -0.36
CA GLY A 181 6.59 13.23 -1.18
C GLY A 181 6.71 12.77 -2.65
N LEU A 182 6.96 11.49 -2.87
CA LEU A 182 7.00 10.89 -4.20
C LEU A 182 5.66 11.03 -4.93
N LYS A 183 4.53 10.78 -4.26
CA LYS A 183 3.20 10.93 -4.85
C LYS A 183 2.92 12.35 -5.32
N ARG A 184 3.34 13.36 -4.54
CA ARG A 184 3.25 14.78 -4.93
C ARG A 184 4.10 15.06 -6.17
N ARG A 185 5.38 14.65 -6.17
CA ARG A 185 6.28 14.86 -7.32
C ARG A 185 5.82 14.12 -8.58
N GLN A 186 5.24 12.93 -8.46
CA GLN A 186 4.65 12.18 -9.58
C GLN A 186 3.60 13.02 -10.33
N THR A 187 2.76 13.76 -9.59
CA THR A 187 1.73 14.63 -10.20
C THR A 187 2.37 15.74 -11.04
N THR A 188 3.43 16.37 -10.53
CA THR A 188 4.18 17.41 -11.26
C THR A 188 4.88 16.83 -12.48
N LEU A 189 5.55 15.68 -12.35
CA LEU A 189 6.20 14.98 -13.44
C LEU A 189 5.21 14.65 -14.57
N LYS A 190 4.05 14.10 -14.22
CA LYS A 190 2.99 13.75 -15.16
C LYS A 190 2.53 14.96 -15.97
N LYS A 191 2.36 16.13 -15.33
CA LYS A 191 2.03 17.38 -16.01
C LYS A 191 3.15 17.80 -16.98
N ALA A 192 4.42 17.72 -16.55
CA ALA A 192 5.56 18.08 -17.38
C ALA A 192 5.70 17.17 -18.61
N LEU A 193 5.52 15.85 -18.44
CA LEU A 193 5.51 14.88 -19.54
C LEU A 193 4.38 15.15 -20.53
N ARG A 194 3.18 15.45 -20.05
CA ARG A 194 2.03 15.81 -20.89
C ARG A 194 2.30 17.10 -21.68
N ALA A 195 2.82 18.14 -21.03
CA ALA A 195 3.17 19.40 -21.70
C ALA A 195 4.22 19.19 -22.81
N ARG A 196 5.22 18.33 -22.56
CA ARG A 196 6.22 17.96 -23.57
C ARG A 196 5.63 17.17 -24.73
N HIS A 197 4.68 16.29 -24.47
CA HIS A 197 3.98 15.56 -25.54
C HIS A 197 3.21 16.53 -26.43
N LEU A 198 2.45 17.46 -25.84
CA LEU A 198 1.63 18.43 -26.56
C LEU A 198 2.47 19.36 -27.45
N LYS A 199 3.66 19.78 -27.01
CA LYS A 199 4.57 20.59 -27.86
C LYS A 199 5.03 19.90 -29.14
N LYS A 200 4.97 18.57 -29.21
CA LYS A 200 5.43 17.78 -30.35
C LYS A 200 4.31 17.38 -31.31
N VAL A 201 3.05 17.50 -30.90
CA VAL A 201 1.93 17.13 -31.75
C VAL A 201 1.19 18.39 -32.17
N THR A 202 1.21 18.65 -33.47
CA THR A 202 0.58 19.81 -34.11
C THR A 202 -0.94 19.73 -34.12
N ASP A 203 -1.52 18.53 -34.10
CA ASP A 203 -2.97 18.31 -34.06
C ASP A 203 -3.44 17.75 -32.71
N TRP A 204 -4.19 18.57 -31.96
CA TRP A 204 -4.58 18.32 -30.57
C TRP A 204 -5.81 17.40 -30.42
N ARG A 205 -6.59 17.22 -31.49
CA ARG A 205 -7.88 16.50 -31.43
C ARG A 205 -7.66 14.98 -31.50
N GLY A 206 -7.75 14.30 -30.34
CA GLY A 206 -7.89 12.85 -30.27
C GLY A 206 -6.65 12.05 -29.85
N LEU A 207 -5.60 12.69 -29.32
CA LEU A 207 -4.41 11.96 -28.90
C LEU A 207 -4.67 11.04 -27.70
N ALA A 208 -4.60 9.73 -27.96
CA ALA A 208 -4.43 8.72 -26.94
C ALA A 208 -3.17 9.03 -26.10
N PRO A 209 -3.14 8.65 -24.80
CA PRO A 209 -1.96 8.81 -23.98
C PRO A 209 -0.76 8.10 -24.63
N ASN A 210 0.30 8.84 -24.93
CA ASN A 210 1.49 8.24 -25.54
C ASN A 210 2.09 7.19 -24.57
N PRO A 211 2.16 5.90 -24.98
CA PRO A 211 2.55 4.81 -24.11
C PRO A 211 4.00 4.94 -23.61
N VAL A 212 4.88 5.61 -24.37
CA VAL A 212 6.26 5.87 -23.95
C VAL A 212 6.31 6.81 -22.75
N TYR A 213 5.50 7.87 -22.75
CA TYR A 213 5.46 8.79 -21.60
C TYR A 213 4.82 8.16 -20.37
N ALA A 214 3.77 7.34 -20.56
CA ALA A 214 3.19 6.57 -19.48
C ALA A 214 4.21 5.59 -18.87
N ARG A 215 4.95 4.84 -19.69
CA ARG A 215 6.03 3.97 -19.21
C ARG A 215 7.09 4.75 -18.45
N ARG A 216 7.58 5.86 -18.99
CA ARG A 216 8.60 6.70 -18.34
C ARG A 216 8.15 7.21 -16.98
N GLU A 217 6.90 7.66 -16.85
CA GLU A 217 6.34 8.07 -15.56
C GLU A 217 6.44 6.94 -14.53
N LEU A 218 6.01 5.72 -14.88
CA LEU A 218 6.04 4.57 -13.98
C LEU A 218 7.47 4.11 -13.66
N VAL A 219 8.34 4.05 -14.67
CA VAL A 219 9.77 3.71 -14.49
C VAL A 219 10.44 4.71 -13.55
N TRP A 220 10.10 6.00 -13.65
CA TRP A 220 10.60 7.02 -12.72
C TRP A 220 10.16 6.74 -11.29
N VAL A 221 8.87 6.50 -11.06
CA VAL A 221 8.36 6.19 -9.71
C VAL A 221 9.08 4.96 -9.14
N CYS A 222 9.22 3.89 -9.92
CA CYS A 222 9.97 2.70 -9.51
C CYS A 222 11.46 3.00 -9.25
N GLY A 223 12.07 3.88 -10.05
CA GLY A 223 13.42 4.38 -9.83
C GLY A 223 13.55 5.10 -8.48
N GLU A 224 12.63 6.00 -8.16
CA GLU A 224 12.64 6.74 -6.89
C GLU A 224 12.46 5.83 -5.67
N MET A 225 11.63 4.79 -5.79
CA MET A 225 11.45 3.77 -4.73
C MET A 225 12.71 2.94 -4.49
N THR A 226 13.58 2.81 -5.49
CA THR A 226 14.72 1.88 -5.48
C THR A 226 16.08 2.58 -5.40
N GLY A 227 16.09 3.89 -5.09
CA GLY A 227 17.33 4.68 -5.05
C GLY A 227 17.98 4.87 -6.43
N GLY A 228 17.19 4.77 -7.50
CA GLY A 228 17.63 4.98 -8.88
C GLY A 228 18.25 3.76 -9.55
N SER A 229 18.15 2.55 -8.95
CA SER A 229 18.67 1.31 -9.54
C SER A 229 17.84 0.87 -10.75
N PRO A 230 18.39 0.84 -11.99
CA PRO A 230 17.63 0.46 -13.17
C PRO A 230 17.12 -0.99 -13.13
N THR A 231 17.90 -1.91 -12.55
CA THR A 231 17.52 -3.32 -12.40
C THR A 231 16.32 -3.47 -11.48
N LYS A 232 16.35 -2.82 -10.30
CA LYS A 232 15.23 -2.88 -9.35
C LYS A 232 14.01 -2.12 -9.88
N ALA A 233 14.21 -1.01 -10.56
CA ALA A 233 13.13 -0.25 -11.21
C ALA A 233 12.40 -1.09 -12.27
N ALA A 234 13.14 -1.85 -13.10
CA ALA A 234 12.54 -2.77 -14.08
C ALA A 234 11.73 -3.89 -13.40
N ARG A 235 12.23 -4.45 -12.28
CA ARG A 235 11.50 -5.43 -11.46
C ARG A 235 10.19 -4.85 -10.93
N LEU A 236 10.23 -3.70 -10.25
CA LEU A 236 9.02 -3.05 -9.73
C LEU A 236 8.05 -2.64 -10.83
N TYR A 237 8.55 -2.20 -12.00
CA TYR A 237 7.71 -1.87 -13.15
C TYR A 237 6.92 -3.10 -13.63
N ARG A 238 7.57 -4.27 -13.71
CA ARG A 238 6.90 -5.54 -14.06
C ARG A 238 5.87 -5.94 -13.00
N MET A 239 6.19 -5.76 -11.73
CA MET A 239 5.25 -6.03 -10.63
C MET A 239 4.01 -5.14 -10.73
N TRP A 240 4.20 -3.85 -10.98
CA TRP A 240 3.10 -2.89 -11.13
C TRP A 240 2.26 -3.16 -12.37
N THR A 241 2.89 -3.30 -13.54
CA THR A 241 2.18 -3.25 -14.83
C THR A 241 1.90 -4.62 -15.44
N GLY A 242 2.65 -5.64 -15.06
CA GLY A 242 2.66 -6.95 -15.72
C GLY A 242 3.61 -7.03 -16.90
N ASN A 243 4.04 -5.88 -17.43
CA ASN A 243 4.90 -5.81 -18.59
C ASN A 243 6.37 -5.81 -18.17
N ALA A 244 7.14 -6.75 -18.70
CA ALA A 244 8.58 -6.78 -18.48
C ALA A 244 9.28 -5.74 -19.37
N ILE A 245 10.28 -5.07 -18.81
CA ILE A 245 11.21 -4.22 -19.54
C ILE A 245 12.64 -4.63 -19.19
N THR A 246 13.59 -4.37 -20.09
CA THR A 246 14.99 -4.65 -19.84
C THR A 246 15.60 -3.62 -18.87
N ARG A 247 16.67 -4.00 -18.18
CA ARG A 247 17.49 -3.06 -17.38
C ARG A 247 17.95 -1.87 -18.23
N GLN A 248 18.36 -2.11 -19.48
CA GLN A 248 18.84 -1.07 -20.38
C GLN A 248 17.73 -0.05 -20.66
N LEU A 249 16.52 -0.52 -21.01
CA LEU A 249 15.39 0.37 -21.28
C LEU A 249 15.01 1.19 -20.05
N ALA A 250 15.02 0.59 -18.85
CA ALA A 250 14.79 1.33 -17.60
C ALA A 250 15.86 2.41 -17.38
N ASN A 251 17.14 2.10 -17.62
CA ASN A 251 18.22 3.06 -17.52
C ASN A 251 18.06 4.22 -18.51
N ASP A 252 17.76 3.91 -19.78
CA ASP A 252 17.59 4.91 -20.83
C ASP A 252 16.42 5.84 -20.54
N ASP A 253 15.30 5.31 -20.05
CA ASP A 253 14.14 6.11 -19.64
C ASP A 253 14.47 7.00 -18.43
N LEU A 254 15.19 6.48 -17.41
CA LEU A 254 15.64 7.27 -16.26
C LEU A 254 16.62 8.38 -16.66
N GLN A 255 17.60 8.09 -17.52
CA GLN A 255 18.55 9.08 -18.03
C GLN A 255 17.85 10.14 -18.88
N TRP A 256 16.93 9.73 -19.76
CA TRP A 256 16.15 10.66 -20.57
C TRP A 256 15.36 11.63 -19.69
N LEU A 257 14.71 11.12 -18.64
CA LEU A 257 13.95 11.93 -17.70
C LEU A 257 14.85 12.91 -16.96
N ARG A 258 16.00 12.46 -16.45
CA ARG A 258 16.99 13.35 -15.83
C ARG A 258 17.43 14.43 -16.80
N LEU A 259 17.74 14.10 -18.06
CA LEU A 259 18.23 15.08 -19.02
C LEU A 259 17.15 16.06 -19.49
N LYS A 260 15.93 15.58 -19.67
CA LYS A 260 14.88 16.35 -20.35
C LYS A 260 13.83 16.90 -19.41
N VAL A 261 13.62 16.38 -18.21
CA VAL A 261 12.53 16.80 -17.33
C VAL A 261 13.11 17.29 -16.00
N PRO A 262 13.27 18.62 -15.83
CA PRO A 262 13.85 19.19 -14.60
C PRO A 262 13.17 18.70 -13.32
N GLU A 263 11.86 18.47 -13.36
CA GLU A 263 11.05 17.97 -12.25
C GLU A 263 11.47 16.56 -11.80
N ALA A 264 12.07 15.76 -12.69
CA ALA A 264 12.61 14.45 -12.37
C ALA A 264 13.95 14.50 -11.62
N ARG A 265 14.60 15.68 -11.54
CA ARG A 265 15.89 15.87 -10.85
C ARG A 265 15.75 16.27 -9.39
N GLN A 266 14.54 16.63 -8.95
CA GLN A 266 14.35 17.10 -7.58
C GLN A 266 14.80 15.98 -6.63
N PRO A 267 15.87 16.22 -5.84
CA PRO A 267 16.38 15.19 -4.95
C PRO A 267 15.26 14.76 -4.01
N ARG A 268 15.35 13.51 -3.53
CA ARG A 268 14.57 13.06 -2.40
C ARG A 268 14.96 14.00 -1.26
N ARG A 269 14.15 15.04 -1.00
CA ARG A 269 14.35 15.87 0.18
C ARG A 269 14.30 14.91 1.34
N GLU A 270 15.43 14.74 2.01
CA GLU A 270 15.43 14.11 3.32
C GLU A 270 14.46 14.95 4.15
N PRO A 271 13.50 14.31 4.85
CA PRO A 271 12.67 15.06 5.77
C PRO A 271 13.64 15.73 6.73
N ASP A 272 13.66 17.06 6.75
CA ASP A 272 14.47 17.82 7.69
C ASP A 272 14.21 17.21 9.08
N ASP A 273 15.29 16.88 9.81
CA ASP A 273 15.25 16.44 11.20
C ASP A 273 14.86 17.62 12.12
N GLU A 274 13.82 18.37 11.75
CA GLU A 274 13.16 19.32 12.63
C GLU A 274 12.20 18.55 13.55
N GLU A 275 12.77 17.74 14.44
CA GLU A 275 12.23 17.58 15.78
C GLU A 275 12.87 18.65 16.66
N GLY A 276 12.12 19.72 16.90
CA GLY A 276 12.49 20.80 17.81
C GLY A 276 11.38 21.85 17.86
N GLY A 277 10.25 21.51 18.48
CA GLY A 277 9.15 22.46 18.68
C GLY A 277 7.91 21.84 19.32
N ASP A 278 7.97 21.70 20.64
CA ASP A 278 6.89 21.63 21.64
C ASP A 278 5.45 21.37 21.20
N VAL A 279 4.88 20.26 21.72
CA VAL A 279 3.50 20.19 22.24
C VAL A 279 3.52 19.43 23.57
#